data_AF-A0A943ECW3-F1
#
_entry.id   AF-A0A943ECW3-F1
#
_cell.length_a   1.000
_cell.length_b   1.000
_cell.length_c   1.000
_cell.angle_alpha   90.00
_cell.angle_beta   90.00
_cell.angle_gamma   90.00
#
_symmetry.space_group_name_H-M   'P 1'
#
loop_
_entity.id
_entity.type
_entity.pdbx_description
1 polymer ?
#
loop_
_entity_poly.entity_id
_entity_poly.type
_entity_poly.pdbx_seq_one_letter_code
_entity_poly.pdbx_strand_id
1 'polypeptide(L)'
;MKQTQEASRKSRLTAAGLCVLMALGLSACGGQAPQQTEPPAQTETAAPTQTPEPTPEEIVLNNHYATQFGEKNAVTYPVFTFDYPDTWHVTEERVDTQTERVTLENDRGVQIIYAFYSYPKDYSFGGSSVSMTRVEVTKAADSQFVPGYVQGTDHKSLGEFMVAKLKTTGRLDMNTDSEFTDVDGSVSYAVVPASYEGTREDVRGVNETEFSFWYSAHVAFVCQSPEGEMTEQETSEALAILSSFRVEE
;
A
#
# COMPACT_ATOMS: atom_id res chain seq x y z
N MET A 1 26.73 6.46 -45.37
CA MET A 1 25.74 7.56 -45.34
C MET A 1 25.32 7.68 -43.86
N LYS A 2 25.92 8.57 -43.04
CA LYS A 2 25.51 9.97 -42.72
C LYS A 2 24.00 10.06 -42.45
N GLN A 3 23.45 10.52 -41.32
CA GLN A 3 23.79 11.55 -40.31
C GLN A 3 23.28 11.08 -38.91
N THR A 4 23.80 11.40 -37.70
CA THR A 4 23.98 12.68 -36.96
C THR A 4 22.64 13.44 -36.84
N GLN A 5 22.10 14.00 -35.75
CA GLN A 5 22.48 14.45 -34.38
C GLN A 5 21.11 14.78 -33.70
N GLU A 6 20.92 14.81 -32.39
CA GLU A 6 20.97 16.05 -31.58
C GLU A 6 20.75 15.77 -30.10
N ALA A 7 21.34 16.64 -29.28
CA ALA A 7 21.36 16.60 -27.83
C ALA A 7 20.75 17.89 -27.25
N SER A 8 20.50 17.84 -25.93
CA SER A 8 20.52 18.97 -24.97
C SER A 8 19.20 19.69 -24.67
N ARG A 9 18.82 19.66 -23.39
CA ARG A 9 18.80 20.87 -22.54
C ARG A 9 18.79 20.53 -21.05
N LYS A 10 19.89 20.85 -20.37
CA LYS A 10 19.98 21.03 -18.91
C LYS A 10 19.73 22.50 -18.61
N SER A 11 18.84 22.81 -17.67
CA SER A 11 18.71 24.16 -17.09
C SER A 11 19.37 24.18 -15.71
N ARG A 12 20.30 25.12 -15.51
CA ARG A 12 20.89 25.50 -14.23
C ARG A 12 20.21 26.81 -13.81
N LEU A 13 19.82 26.93 -12.54
CA LEU A 13 19.75 28.23 -11.88
C LEU A 13 20.57 28.21 -10.59
N THR A 14 21.24 29.34 -10.41
CA THR A 14 22.36 29.66 -9.54
C THR A 14 21.93 30.17 -8.16
N ALA A 15 22.85 30.00 -7.21
CA ALA A 15 22.84 30.43 -5.82
C ALA A 15 22.99 31.95 -5.60
N ALA A 16 22.61 32.39 -4.39
CA ALA A 16 23.14 33.47 -3.53
C ALA A 16 21.98 34.03 -2.68
N GLY A 17 22.04 34.35 -1.39
CA GLY A 17 23.16 34.50 -0.46
C GLY A 17 22.82 35.63 0.53
N LEU A 18 23.10 35.36 1.81
CA LEU A 18 23.54 36.30 2.86
C LEU A 18 22.54 37.07 3.75
N CYS A 19 22.72 36.82 5.05
CA CYS A 19 22.20 37.48 6.25
C CYS A 19 22.64 38.95 6.41
N VAL A 20 21.83 39.76 7.11
CA VAL A 20 22.32 40.82 8.01
C VAL A 20 21.39 40.94 9.24
N LEU A 21 21.99 40.73 10.41
CA LEU A 21 21.50 41.13 11.74
C LEU A 21 21.84 42.61 11.98
N MET A 22 20.94 43.38 12.60
CA MET A 22 21.33 44.55 13.40
C MET A 22 20.45 44.70 14.63
N ALA A 23 21.10 44.65 15.78
CA ALA A 23 20.61 45.16 17.06
C ALA A 23 21.49 46.38 17.44
N LEU A 24 20.92 47.32 18.18
CA LEU A 24 21.52 48.12 19.29
C LEU A 24 20.89 49.52 19.39
N GLY A 25 20.63 49.96 20.63
CA GLY A 25 20.55 51.39 20.95
C GLY A 25 19.62 51.79 22.10
N LEU A 26 20.10 51.71 23.35
CA LEU A 26 19.55 52.37 24.54
C LEU A 26 20.07 53.83 24.62
N SER A 27 19.26 54.79 25.12
CA SER A 27 19.62 55.72 26.23
C SER A 27 18.69 56.96 26.42
N ALA A 28 18.16 57.07 27.65
CA ALA A 28 18.16 58.22 28.59
C ALA A 28 17.20 59.46 28.49
N CYS A 29 16.34 59.55 29.53
CA CYS A 29 16.08 60.66 30.49
C CYS A 29 15.33 61.96 30.12
N GLY A 30 14.23 62.21 30.85
CA GLY A 30 13.64 63.54 31.11
C GLY A 30 12.23 63.43 31.71
N GLY A 31 12.01 63.92 32.94
CA GLY A 31 10.79 63.66 33.74
C GLY A 31 9.75 64.78 33.78
N GLN A 32 8.50 64.41 34.13
CA GLN A 32 7.52 65.13 34.97
C GLN A 32 6.20 64.31 35.04
N ALA A 33 5.52 64.34 36.19
CA ALA A 33 4.19 63.74 36.44
C ALA A 33 3.30 64.78 37.15
N PRO A 34 1.96 64.60 37.31
CA PRO A 34 1.05 63.60 36.72
C PRO A 34 -0.25 64.21 36.12
N GLN A 35 -0.83 63.59 35.09
CA GLN A 35 -2.27 63.72 34.80
C GLN A 35 -2.82 62.35 34.39
N GLN A 36 -3.74 61.83 35.20
CA GLN A 36 -4.55 60.66 34.85
C GLN A 36 -5.46 61.01 33.68
N THR A 37 -5.25 60.33 32.56
CA THR A 37 -6.24 60.21 31.47
C THR A 37 -6.13 58.78 30.94
N GLU A 38 -7.27 58.18 30.63
CA GLU A 38 -7.51 56.76 30.37
C GLU A 38 -6.50 56.06 29.44
N PRO A 39 -6.22 54.76 29.65
CA PRO A 39 -5.38 53.98 28.73
C PRO A 39 -6.04 53.85 27.35
N PRO A 40 -5.35 54.20 26.24
CA PRO A 40 -5.80 53.84 24.91
C PRO A 40 -5.63 52.33 24.69
N ALA A 41 -6.63 51.77 24.02
CA ALA A 41 -6.84 50.36 23.71
C ALA A 41 -5.57 49.57 23.36
N GLN A 42 -5.43 48.41 23.99
CA GLN A 42 -4.52 47.36 23.55
C GLN A 42 -4.92 46.94 22.15
N THR A 43 -4.00 47.06 21.20
CA THR A 43 -4.10 46.39 19.91
C THR A 43 -3.99 44.89 20.19
N GLU A 44 -5.14 44.21 20.22
CA GLU A 44 -5.22 42.76 20.32
C GLU A 44 -4.68 42.19 19.01
N THR A 45 -3.45 41.68 19.06
CA THR A 45 -2.87 40.85 18.00
C THR A 45 -3.81 39.66 17.80
N ALA A 46 -4.54 39.64 16.70
CA ALA A 46 -5.39 38.52 16.32
C ALA A 46 -4.54 37.23 16.29
N ALA A 47 -4.94 36.25 17.12
CA ALA A 47 -4.38 34.91 17.09
C ALA A 47 -4.55 34.32 15.67
N PRO A 48 -3.58 33.53 15.19
CA PRO A 48 -3.68 32.90 13.88
C PRO A 48 -4.92 31.99 13.87
N THR A 49 -5.84 32.28 12.96
CA THR A 49 -6.97 31.41 12.66
C THR A 49 -6.40 30.05 12.23
N GLN A 50 -6.52 29.05 13.10
CA GLN A 50 -6.24 27.67 12.74
C GLN A 50 -7.28 27.27 11.70
N THR A 51 -6.86 27.16 10.44
CA THR A 51 -7.61 26.41 9.44
C THR A 51 -7.79 25.00 9.99
N PRO A 52 -9.02 24.51 10.20
CA PRO A 52 -9.21 23.13 10.63
C PRO A 52 -8.57 22.22 9.59
N GLU A 53 -7.64 21.40 10.04
CA GLU A 53 -7.09 20.29 9.26
C GLU A 53 -8.28 19.45 8.76
N PRO A 54 -8.36 19.14 7.45
CA PRO A 54 -9.47 18.35 6.94
C PRO A 54 -9.52 17.04 7.71
N THR A 55 -10.67 16.77 8.35
CA THR A 55 -10.93 15.47 8.96
C THR A 55 -10.79 14.41 7.87
N PRO A 56 -10.05 13.32 8.08
CA PRO A 56 -9.93 12.26 7.09
C PRO A 56 -11.35 11.80 6.71
N GLU A 57 -11.66 11.79 5.41
CA GLU A 57 -12.92 11.23 4.94
C GLU A 57 -13.01 9.77 5.43
N GLU A 58 -14.10 9.44 6.12
CA GLU A 58 -14.37 8.07 6.55
C GLU A 58 -14.49 7.18 5.31
N ILE A 59 -13.71 6.09 5.26
CA ILE A 59 -13.78 5.14 4.14
C ILE A 59 -15.04 4.30 4.29
N VAL A 60 -16.01 4.54 3.41
CA VAL A 60 -17.26 3.78 3.36
C VAL A 60 -17.14 2.69 2.29
N LEU A 61 -17.13 1.42 2.71
CA LEU A 61 -17.13 0.26 1.80
C LEU A 61 -18.58 -0.12 1.46
N ASN A 62 -19.14 0.51 0.43
CA ASN A 62 -20.55 0.40 0.06
C ASN A 62 -20.84 -0.64 -1.03
N ASN A 63 -19.80 -1.21 -1.64
CA ASN A 63 -19.92 -2.30 -2.61
C ASN A 63 -19.41 -3.61 -2.01
N HIS A 64 -19.89 -4.72 -2.57
CA HIS A 64 -19.61 -6.07 -2.11
C HIS A 64 -19.28 -6.99 -3.30
N TYR A 65 -18.27 -7.84 -3.16
CA TYR A 65 -17.97 -8.90 -4.12
C TYR A 65 -17.95 -10.26 -3.43
N ALA A 66 -18.49 -11.28 -4.10
CA ALA A 66 -18.44 -12.67 -3.69
C ALA A 66 -17.83 -13.53 -4.80
N THR A 67 -16.88 -14.39 -4.45
CA THR A 67 -16.17 -15.25 -5.40
C THR A 67 -17.08 -16.37 -5.94
N GLN A 68 -16.88 -16.74 -7.20
CA GLN A 68 -17.83 -17.59 -7.94
C GLN A 68 -17.27 -18.96 -8.34
N PHE A 69 -16.01 -19.29 -7.99
CA PHE A 69 -15.33 -20.51 -8.43
C PHE A 69 -16.12 -21.79 -8.10
N GLY A 70 -16.59 -21.92 -6.85
CA GLY A 70 -17.32 -23.10 -6.38
C GLY A 70 -18.61 -23.33 -7.16
N GLU A 71 -19.39 -22.27 -7.37
CA GLU A 71 -20.64 -22.32 -8.12
C GLU A 71 -20.40 -22.64 -9.61
N LYS A 72 -19.53 -21.87 -10.28
CA LYS A 72 -19.30 -22.02 -11.74
C LYS A 72 -18.68 -23.37 -12.11
N ASN A 73 -17.89 -23.98 -11.22
CA ASN A 73 -17.25 -25.27 -11.46
C ASN A 73 -17.95 -26.46 -10.77
N ALA A 74 -19.08 -26.23 -10.10
CA ALA A 74 -19.81 -27.25 -9.33
C ALA A 74 -18.91 -28.02 -8.35
N VAL A 75 -18.02 -27.29 -7.65
CA VAL A 75 -17.12 -27.83 -6.63
C VAL A 75 -17.40 -27.19 -5.27
N THR A 76 -17.26 -27.98 -4.21
CA THR A 76 -17.39 -27.45 -2.85
C THR A 76 -16.09 -26.78 -2.43
N TYR A 77 -16.08 -25.45 -2.43
CA TYR A 77 -14.99 -24.62 -1.93
C TYR A 77 -15.59 -23.36 -1.28
N PRO A 78 -14.96 -22.77 -0.23
CA PRO A 78 -15.47 -21.55 0.39
C PRO A 78 -15.71 -20.42 -0.61
N VAL A 79 -16.82 -19.70 -0.44
CA VAL A 79 -17.01 -18.40 -1.05
C VAL A 79 -16.27 -17.38 -0.19
N PHE A 80 -15.39 -16.60 -0.79
CA PHE A 80 -14.80 -15.44 -0.13
C PHE A 80 -15.54 -14.19 -0.55
N THR A 81 -15.55 -13.23 0.36
CA THR A 81 -16.12 -11.92 0.14
C THR A 81 -15.16 -10.82 0.56
N PHE A 82 -15.31 -9.66 -0.08
CA PHE A 82 -14.65 -8.42 0.30
C PHE A 82 -15.51 -7.22 -0.11
N ASP A 83 -15.39 -6.14 0.64
CA ASP A 83 -16.13 -4.89 0.45
C ASP A 83 -15.18 -3.81 -0.10
N TYR A 84 -15.72 -2.91 -0.92
CA TYR A 84 -14.94 -1.85 -1.56
C TYR A 84 -15.74 -0.55 -1.72
N PRO A 85 -15.08 0.62 -1.72
CA PRO A 85 -15.75 1.91 -1.88
C PRO A 85 -16.04 2.19 -3.37
N ASP A 86 -16.92 3.16 -3.64
CA ASP A 86 -17.26 3.60 -5.01
C ASP A 86 -16.08 4.12 -5.84
N THR A 87 -14.96 4.46 -5.20
CA THR A 87 -13.74 4.90 -5.88
C THR A 87 -12.99 3.74 -6.57
N TRP A 88 -13.41 2.49 -6.33
CA TRP A 88 -12.83 1.29 -6.92
C TRP A 88 -13.86 0.50 -7.71
N HIS A 89 -13.42 -0.07 -8.84
CA HIS A 89 -14.31 -0.76 -9.78
C HIS A 89 -13.74 -2.12 -10.15
N VAL A 90 -14.60 -3.13 -10.29
CA VAL A 90 -14.21 -4.42 -10.86
C VAL A 90 -13.94 -4.22 -12.36
N THR A 91 -12.69 -4.40 -12.78
CA THR A 91 -12.24 -4.26 -14.18
C THR A 91 -11.94 -5.60 -14.85
N GLU A 92 -11.66 -6.64 -14.07
CA GLU A 92 -11.53 -8.02 -14.54
C GLU A 92 -12.33 -8.96 -13.63
N GLU A 93 -13.12 -9.84 -14.25
CA GLU A 93 -13.67 -11.03 -13.62
C GLU A 93 -13.48 -12.20 -14.59
N ARG A 94 -12.68 -13.19 -14.18
CA ARG A 94 -12.42 -14.41 -14.94
C ARG A 94 -12.54 -15.62 -14.03
N VAL A 95 -13.37 -16.58 -14.44
CA VAL A 95 -13.51 -17.86 -13.76
C VAL A 95 -13.38 -18.96 -14.80
N ASP A 96 -12.32 -19.75 -14.66
CA ASP A 96 -12.02 -20.90 -15.51
C ASP A 96 -12.10 -22.18 -14.67
N THR A 97 -11.82 -23.35 -15.27
CA THR A 97 -11.93 -24.65 -14.60
C THR A 97 -10.91 -24.85 -13.48
N GLN A 98 -9.84 -24.06 -13.45
CA GLN A 98 -8.77 -24.19 -12.46
C GLN A 98 -8.51 -22.89 -11.68
N THR A 99 -9.06 -21.76 -12.11
CA THR A 99 -8.70 -20.46 -11.57
C THR A 99 -9.89 -19.53 -11.46
N GLU A 100 -9.82 -18.62 -10.51
CA GLU A 100 -10.64 -17.40 -10.49
C GLU A 100 -9.71 -16.21 -10.28
N ARG A 101 -9.91 -15.15 -11.06
CA ARG A 101 -9.18 -13.89 -10.95
C ARG A 101 -10.18 -12.74 -10.99
N VAL A 102 -10.04 -11.83 -10.04
CA VAL A 102 -10.83 -10.61 -9.96
C VAL A 102 -9.88 -9.45 -9.74
N THR A 103 -10.05 -8.37 -10.49
CA THR A 103 -9.24 -7.16 -10.34
C THR A 103 -10.16 -5.99 -10.04
N LEU A 104 -9.97 -5.38 -8.88
CA LEU A 104 -10.44 -4.03 -8.58
C LEU A 104 -9.39 -3.03 -9.03
N GLU A 105 -9.80 -1.93 -9.63
CA GLU A 105 -8.93 -0.83 -10.05
C GLU A 105 -9.54 0.52 -9.70
N ASN A 106 -8.70 1.47 -9.29
CA ASN A 106 -9.09 2.87 -9.10
C ASN A 106 -8.71 3.74 -10.33
N ASP A 107 -9.10 5.02 -10.33
CA ASP A 107 -8.84 5.94 -11.46
C ASP A 107 -7.35 6.15 -11.79
N ARG A 108 -6.44 5.86 -10.85
CA ARG A 108 -4.98 5.94 -11.04
C ARG A 108 -4.36 4.64 -11.54
N GLY A 109 -5.13 3.56 -11.65
CA GLY A 109 -4.65 2.25 -12.06
C GLY A 109 -4.03 1.43 -10.93
N VAL A 110 -4.22 1.81 -9.67
CA VAL A 110 -3.87 0.94 -8.54
C VAL A 110 -4.81 -0.25 -8.55
N GLN A 111 -4.27 -1.46 -8.41
CA GLN A 111 -5.02 -2.70 -8.54
C GLN A 111 -5.04 -3.48 -7.23
N ILE A 112 -6.20 -4.05 -6.89
CA ILE A 112 -6.33 -5.11 -5.89
C ILE A 112 -6.80 -6.36 -6.60
N ILE A 113 -6.02 -7.42 -6.50
CA ILE A 113 -6.21 -8.67 -7.25
C ILE A 113 -6.55 -9.77 -6.27
N TYR A 114 -7.76 -10.32 -6.38
CA TYR A 114 -8.06 -11.64 -5.85
C TYR A 114 -7.66 -12.69 -6.88
N ALA A 115 -6.96 -13.72 -6.42
CA ALA A 115 -6.63 -14.87 -7.25
C ALA A 115 -6.80 -16.17 -6.48
N PHE A 116 -7.42 -17.13 -7.15
CA PHE A 116 -7.56 -18.50 -6.71
C PHE A 116 -6.96 -19.42 -7.77
N TYR A 117 -6.16 -20.39 -7.35
CA TYR A 117 -5.59 -21.41 -8.21
C TYR A 117 -5.77 -22.81 -7.60
N SER A 118 -6.55 -23.64 -8.27
CA SER A 118 -6.77 -25.07 -7.94
C SER A 118 -5.59 -25.95 -8.40
N TYR A 119 -4.38 -25.54 -8.02
CA TYR A 119 -3.17 -26.31 -8.25
C TYR A 119 -2.70 -27.00 -6.95
N PRO A 120 -1.90 -28.08 -7.05
CA PRO A 120 -1.29 -28.72 -5.87
C PRO A 120 -0.42 -27.74 -5.07
N LYS A 121 -0.22 -28.03 -3.78
CA LYS A 121 0.52 -27.17 -2.84
C LYS A 121 1.95 -26.85 -3.27
N ASP A 122 2.59 -27.79 -3.93
CA ASP A 122 3.97 -27.72 -4.43
C ASP A 122 4.04 -27.25 -5.89
N TYR A 123 2.93 -26.72 -6.43
CA TYR A 123 2.91 -26.19 -7.79
C TYR A 123 3.87 -25.00 -7.93
N SER A 124 4.71 -25.06 -8.95
CA SER A 124 5.54 -23.94 -9.34
C SER A 124 4.81 -23.10 -10.39
N PHE A 125 4.43 -21.88 -10.02
CA PHE A 125 3.81 -20.90 -10.93
C PHE A 125 4.77 -20.39 -12.03
N GLY A 126 6.03 -20.83 -12.00
CA GLY A 126 7.09 -20.28 -12.83
C GLY A 126 7.48 -18.87 -12.36
N GLY A 127 8.41 -18.25 -13.07
CA GLY A 127 8.92 -16.91 -12.77
C GLY A 127 10.34 -16.73 -13.29
N SER A 128 10.96 -15.59 -12.99
CA SER A 128 12.37 -15.38 -13.32
C SER A 128 13.25 -16.47 -12.70
N SER A 129 14.03 -17.15 -13.53
CA SER A 129 15.05 -18.11 -13.04
C SER A 129 16.34 -17.41 -12.61
N VAL A 130 16.42 -16.09 -12.79
CA VAL A 130 17.66 -15.32 -12.65
C VAL A 130 17.52 -14.06 -11.81
N SER A 131 16.32 -13.72 -11.32
CA SER A 131 16.11 -12.54 -10.50
C SER A 131 15.30 -12.87 -9.26
N MET A 132 15.84 -12.50 -8.10
CA MET A 132 15.18 -12.60 -6.81
C MET A 132 14.98 -11.20 -6.23
N THR A 133 13.92 -11.06 -5.44
CA THR A 133 13.56 -9.83 -4.75
C THR A 133 13.60 -10.09 -3.24
N ARG A 134 14.24 -9.20 -2.49
CA ARG A 134 14.11 -9.17 -1.03
C ARG A 134 12.95 -8.28 -0.65
N VAL A 135 12.03 -8.80 0.15
CA VAL A 135 10.83 -8.12 0.60
C VAL A 135 10.78 -8.13 2.13
N GLU A 136 10.65 -6.95 2.73
CA GLU A 136 10.30 -6.81 4.13
C GLU A 136 8.78 -6.86 4.27
N VAL A 137 8.31 -7.80 5.09
CA VAL A 137 6.89 -8.01 5.38
C VAL A 137 6.63 -7.52 6.80
N THR A 138 5.76 -6.52 6.94
CA THR A 138 5.35 -6.00 8.25
C THR A 138 3.84 -5.86 8.33
N LYS A 139 3.27 -5.94 9.54
CA LYS A 139 1.83 -5.73 9.73
C LYS A 139 1.43 -4.28 9.43
N ALA A 140 0.38 -4.10 8.63
CA ALA A 140 -0.23 -2.80 8.32
C ALA A 140 -1.64 -2.65 8.91
N ALA A 141 -2.43 -3.72 8.91
CA ALA A 141 -3.75 -3.78 9.53
C ALA A 141 -4.14 -5.21 9.91
N ASP A 142 -5.25 -5.37 10.64
CA ASP A 142 -5.88 -6.67 10.89
C ASP A 142 -6.66 -7.15 9.66
N SER A 143 -6.75 -8.47 9.45
CA SER A 143 -7.64 -9.06 8.44
C SER A 143 -8.82 -9.75 9.12
N GLN A 144 -10.00 -9.66 8.50
CA GLN A 144 -11.19 -10.41 8.93
C GLN A 144 -11.15 -11.89 8.53
N PHE A 145 -10.15 -12.31 7.75
CA PHE A 145 -10.05 -13.70 7.32
C PHE A 145 -9.69 -14.61 8.49
N VAL A 146 -10.58 -15.55 8.78
CA VAL A 146 -10.36 -16.60 9.78
C VAL A 146 -10.30 -17.95 9.08
N PRO A 147 -9.14 -18.65 9.11
CA PRO A 147 -9.04 -19.95 8.47
C PRO A 147 -9.90 -20.99 9.19
N GLY A 148 -10.56 -21.84 8.41
CA GLY A 148 -11.45 -22.89 8.90
C GLY A 148 -11.31 -24.19 8.12
N TYR A 149 -12.42 -24.91 8.01
CA TYR A 149 -12.44 -26.19 7.29
C TYR A 149 -12.63 -25.98 5.79
N VAL A 150 -11.83 -26.68 4.99
CA VAL A 150 -12.02 -26.81 3.55
C VAL A 150 -11.98 -28.28 3.18
N GLN A 151 -13.10 -28.80 2.65
CA GLN A 151 -13.22 -30.19 2.22
C GLN A 151 -12.73 -31.21 3.26
N GLY A 152 -13.07 -30.97 4.54
CA GLY A 152 -12.69 -31.83 5.67
C GLY A 152 -11.27 -31.63 6.21
N THR A 153 -10.47 -30.73 5.62
CA THR A 153 -9.15 -30.35 6.14
C THR A 153 -9.28 -29.10 7.00
N ASP A 154 -8.77 -29.14 8.23
CA ASP A 154 -8.71 -27.99 9.13
C ASP A 154 -7.45 -27.16 8.84
N HIS A 155 -7.63 -25.88 8.55
CA HIS A 155 -6.53 -24.94 8.27
C HIS A 155 -6.31 -23.92 9.39
N LYS A 156 -6.90 -24.09 10.58
CA LYS A 156 -6.67 -23.19 11.73
C LYS A 156 -5.20 -23.05 12.14
N SER A 157 -4.35 -24.01 11.76
CA SER A 157 -2.90 -23.95 11.96
C SER A 157 -2.20 -22.83 11.18
N LEU A 158 -2.87 -22.23 10.19
CA LEU A 158 -2.40 -21.00 9.52
C LEU A 158 -2.37 -19.80 10.48
N GLY A 159 -3.11 -19.87 11.59
CA GLY A 159 -3.13 -18.82 12.61
C GLY A 159 -3.93 -17.59 12.20
N GLU A 160 -3.60 -16.45 12.82
CA GLU A 160 -4.21 -15.16 12.50
C GLU A 160 -3.69 -14.62 11.17
N PHE A 161 -4.55 -13.89 10.46
CA PHE A 161 -4.20 -13.21 9.23
C PHE A 161 -4.07 -11.71 9.46
N MET A 162 -3.22 -11.09 8.65
CA MET A 162 -2.99 -9.65 8.65
C MET A 162 -3.08 -9.10 7.22
N VAL A 163 -3.34 -7.80 7.12
CA VAL A 163 -2.95 -7.05 5.94
C VAL A 163 -1.49 -6.65 6.14
N ALA A 164 -0.60 -7.22 5.33
CA ALA A 164 0.83 -6.95 5.38
C ALA A 164 1.20 -5.81 4.43
N LYS A 165 2.12 -4.95 4.87
CA LYS A 165 2.91 -4.07 3.99
C LYS A 165 4.10 -4.88 3.46
N LEU A 166 4.26 -4.87 2.14
CA LEU A 166 5.31 -5.57 1.41
C LEU A 166 6.24 -4.51 0.81
N LYS A 167 7.39 -4.28 1.44
CA LYS A 167 8.40 -3.34 0.94
C LYS A 167 9.51 -4.09 0.24
N THR A 168 9.72 -3.85 -1.04
CA THR A 168 10.91 -4.35 -1.73
C THR A 168 12.14 -3.58 -1.23
N THR A 169 13.11 -4.30 -0.67
CA THR A 169 14.34 -3.74 -0.08
C THR A 169 15.62 -4.25 -0.73
N GLY A 170 15.54 -5.22 -1.64
CA GLY A 170 16.71 -5.74 -2.34
C GLY A 170 16.38 -6.41 -3.66
N ARG A 171 17.39 -6.47 -4.54
CA ARG A 171 17.36 -7.24 -5.80
C ARG A 171 18.64 -8.04 -5.94
N LEU A 172 18.52 -9.22 -6.53
CA LEU A 172 19.63 -10.11 -6.85
C LEU A 172 19.48 -10.57 -8.30
N ASP A 173 20.48 -10.33 -9.16
CA ASP A 173 20.62 -11.02 -10.44
C ASP A 173 21.52 -12.25 -10.25
N MET A 174 20.93 -13.44 -10.30
CA MET A 174 21.63 -14.70 -10.02
C MET A 174 22.69 -15.06 -11.08
N ASN A 175 22.77 -14.35 -12.20
CA ASN A 175 23.85 -14.55 -13.17
C ASN A 175 25.12 -13.76 -12.82
N THR A 176 24.95 -12.60 -12.19
CA THR A 176 26.05 -11.63 -11.99
C THR A 176 26.40 -11.43 -10.53
N ASP A 177 25.44 -11.64 -9.64
CA ASP A 177 25.50 -11.25 -8.24
C ASP A 177 25.52 -12.50 -7.36
N SER A 178 26.25 -12.42 -6.24
CA SER A 178 26.24 -13.44 -5.19
C SER A 178 25.41 -13.02 -3.98
N GLU A 179 25.08 -11.74 -3.86
CA GLU A 179 24.42 -11.13 -2.70
C GLU A 179 23.37 -10.11 -3.18
N PHE A 180 22.33 -9.89 -2.37
CA PHE A 180 21.34 -8.86 -2.67
C PHE A 180 21.97 -7.46 -2.65
N THR A 181 21.62 -6.66 -3.65
CA THR A 181 21.86 -5.21 -3.64
C THR A 181 20.66 -4.51 -3.01
N ASP A 182 20.92 -3.65 -2.03
CA ASP A 182 19.89 -2.85 -1.38
C ASP A 182 19.22 -1.89 -2.38
N VAL A 183 17.90 -1.84 -2.35
CA VAL A 183 17.09 -0.90 -3.14
C VAL A 183 15.97 -0.32 -2.30
N ASP A 184 15.58 0.92 -2.58
CA ASP A 184 14.34 1.48 -2.06
C ASP A 184 13.22 1.22 -3.08
N GLY A 185 12.67 -0.01 -3.05
CA GLY A 185 11.74 -0.50 -4.07
C GLY A 185 10.27 -0.13 -3.81
N SER A 186 9.36 -0.74 -4.56
CA SER A 186 7.93 -0.50 -4.43
C SER A 186 7.36 -0.92 -3.08
N VAL A 187 6.22 -0.32 -2.73
CA VAL A 187 5.35 -0.75 -1.63
C VAL A 187 4.11 -1.40 -2.22
N SER A 188 3.69 -2.51 -1.64
CA SER A 188 2.46 -3.24 -1.97
C SER A 188 1.84 -3.78 -0.68
N TYR A 189 0.62 -4.29 -0.75
CA TYR A 189 -0.06 -4.85 0.41
C TYR A 189 -0.71 -6.18 0.08
N ALA A 190 -0.85 -7.09 1.05
CA ALA A 190 -1.50 -8.37 0.82
C ALA A 190 -2.15 -8.92 2.08
N VAL A 191 -3.20 -9.72 1.93
CA VAL A 191 -3.72 -10.56 3.02
C VAL A 191 -2.89 -11.83 3.10
N VAL A 192 -2.20 -12.02 4.23
CA VAL A 192 -1.30 -13.16 4.47
C VAL A 192 -1.41 -13.66 5.91
N PRO A 193 -1.02 -14.92 6.20
CA PRO A 193 -0.82 -15.37 7.57
C PRO A 193 0.19 -14.49 8.31
N ALA A 194 -0.04 -14.21 9.59
CA ALA A 194 0.89 -13.42 10.41
C ALA A 194 2.30 -14.03 10.45
N SER A 195 2.43 -15.34 10.25
CA SER A 195 3.71 -16.04 10.16
C SER A 195 4.58 -15.64 8.96
N TYR A 196 4.06 -14.82 8.02
CA TYR A 196 4.84 -14.28 6.90
C TYR A 196 5.66 -13.04 7.29
N GLU A 197 5.46 -12.47 8.49
CA GLU A 197 6.22 -11.32 8.97
C GLU A 197 7.73 -11.59 9.00
N GLY A 198 8.51 -10.59 8.60
CA GLY A 198 9.97 -10.66 8.48
C GLY A 198 10.46 -10.51 7.04
N THR A 199 11.72 -10.91 6.82
CA THR A 199 12.40 -10.78 5.53
C THR A 199 12.15 -12.01 4.65
N ARG A 200 11.67 -11.80 3.42
CA ARG A 200 11.54 -12.80 2.37
C ARG A 200 12.60 -12.56 1.30
N GLU A 201 13.46 -13.55 1.05
CA GLU A 201 14.48 -13.54 -0.02
C GLU A 201 14.25 -14.66 -1.06
N ASP A 202 13.17 -15.41 -0.89
CA ASP A 202 12.77 -16.58 -1.67
C ASP A 202 11.74 -16.26 -2.77
N VAL A 203 11.43 -14.98 -3.01
CA VAL A 203 10.42 -14.52 -3.97
C VAL A 203 11.05 -13.83 -5.18
N ARG A 204 10.39 -13.91 -6.33
CA ARG A 204 10.85 -13.26 -7.58
C ARG A 204 10.29 -11.86 -7.78
N GLY A 205 9.32 -11.48 -6.96
CA GLY A 205 8.67 -10.18 -6.94
C GLY A 205 7.47 -10.21 -6.01
N VAL A 206 6.83 -9.05 -5.84
CA VAL A 206 5.53 -8.99 -5.17
C VAL A 206 4.46 -9.21 -6.22
N ASN A 207 3.64 -10.25 -6.08
CA ASN A 207 2.47 -10.57 -6.93
C ASN A 207 1.62 -11.65 -6.25
N GLU A 208 0.47 -11.96 -6.84
CA GLU A 208 -0.52 -12.92 -6.35
C GLU A 208 0.00 -14.36 -6.25
N THR A 209 1.01 -14.74 -7.05
CA THR A 209 1.57 -16.10 -6.99
C THR A 209 2.54 -16.27 -5.82
N GLU A 210 3.41 -15.28 -5.60
CA GLU A 210 4.45 -15.29 -4.55
C GLU A 210 3.88 -15.02 -3.15
N PHE A 211 2.79 -14.25 -3.07
CA PHE A 211 2.10 -13.91 -1.82
C PHE A 211 0.73 -14.59 -1.69
N SER A 212 0.57 -15.77 -2.32
CA SER A 212 -0.55 -16.68 -2.05
C SER A 212 -0.31 -17.48 -0.76
N PHE A 213 -1.38 -17.90 -0.10
CA PHE A 213 -1.36 -18.87 0.99
C PHE A 213 -2.10 -20.15 0.61
N TRP A 214 -1.68 -21.26 1.19
CA TRP A 214 -2.29 -22.58 0.95
C TRP A 214 -3.51 -22.80 1.83
N TYR A 215 -4.69 -22.91 1.21
CA TYR A 215 -5.98 -23.15 1.88
C TYR A 215 -6.76 -24.25 1.15
N SER A 216 -6.14 -25.42 0.94
CA SER A 216 -6.55 -26.49 -0.01
C SER A 216 -6.55 -26.08 -1.49
N ALA A 217 -6.08 -24.88 -1.77
CA ALA A 217 -5.75 -24.28 -3.06
C ALA A 217 -4.83 -23.08 -2.77
N HIS A 218 -4.25 -22.47 -3.80
CA HIS A 218 -3.55 -21.20 -3.61
C HIS A 218 -4.56 -20.05 -3.66
N VAL A 219 -4.64 -19.26 -2.60
CA VAL A 219 -5.49 -18.07 -2.48
C VAL A 219 -4.62 -16.86 -2.25
N ALA A 220 -4.90 -15.77 -2.96
CA ALA A 220 -4.18 -14.52 -2.82
C ALA A 220 -5.14 -13.33 -2.89
N PHE A 221 -4.83 -12.28 -2.14
CA PHE A 221 -5.49 -10.99 -2.23
C PHE A 221 -4.44 -9.89 -2.05
N VAL A 222 -4.01 -9.27 -3.16
CA VAL A 222 -2.81 -8.43 -3.23
C VAL A 222 -3.11 -7.09 -3.88
N CYS A 223 -2.68 -6.00 -3.25
CA CYS A 223 -2.71 -4.64 -3.77
C CYS A 223 -1.36 -4.23 -4.36
N GLN A 224 -1.37 -3.66 -5.56
CA GLN A 224 -0.19 -3.20 -6.28
C GLN A 224 -0.45 -1.85 -6.95
N SER A 225 0.54 -0.96 -6.90
CA SER A 225 0.52 0.31 -7.64
C SER A 225 1.36 0.21 -8.93
N PRO A 226 0.87 0.74 -10.06
CA PRO A 226 1.63 0.77 -11.31
C PRO A 226 2.88 1.65 -11.22
N GLU A 227 2.87 2.67 -10.35
CA GLU A 227 3.97 3.61 -10.14
C GLU A 227 4.79 3.29 -8.88
N GLY A 228 4.53 2.14 -8.23
CA GLY A 228 5.27 1.66 -7.06
C GLY A 228 4.97 2.37 -5.73
N GLU A 229 4.26 3.49 -5.77
CA GLU A 229 3.78 4.25 -4.61
C GLU A 229 2.29 4.56 -4.73
N MET A 230 1.59 4.58 -3.60
CA MET A 230 0.19 4.97 -3.47
C MET A 230 0.13 6.27 -2.65
N THR A 231 -0.90 7.08 -2.87
CA THR A 231 -1.23 8.18 -1.94
C THR A 231 -1.67 7.64 -0.58
N GLU A 232 -1.74 8.53 0.41
CA GLU A 232 -2.30 8.20 1.73
C GLU A 232 -3.75 7.71 1.63
N GLN A 233 -4.59 8.38 0.83
CA GLN A 233 -5.98 7.97 0.60
C GLN A 233 -6.06 6.58 -0.03
N GLU A 234 -5.32 6.33 -1.12
CA GLU A 234 -5.29 5.03 -1.79
C GLU A 234 -4.79 3.92 -0.85
N THR A 235 -3.81 4.25 0.00
CA THR A 235 -3.31 3.32 1.01
C THR A 235 -4.40 2.98 2.02
N SER A 236 -5.09 3.99 2.56
CA SER A 236 -6.17 3.77 3.53
C SER A 236 -7.33 2.98 2.92
N GLU A 237 -7.75 3.30 1.69
CA GLU A 237 -8.78 2.55 0.96
C GLU A 237 -8.36 1.10 0.70
N ALA A 238 -7.12 0.88 0.21
CA ALA A 238 -6.60 -0.46 -0.02
C ALA A 238 -6.52 -1.29 1.26
N LEU A 239 -6.09 -0.70 2.37
CA LEU A 239 -6.08 -1.37 3.67
C LEU A 239 -7.50 -1.75 4.11
N ALA A 240 -8.48 -0.87 3.95
CA ALA A 240 -9.87 -1.16 4.29
C ALA A 240 -10.44 -2.32 3.45
N ILE A 241 -10.19 -2.31 2.12
CA ILE A 241 -10.62 -3.38 1.20
C ILE A 241 -9.96 -4.71 1.60
N LEU A 242 -8.63 -4.74 1.74
CA LEU A 242 -7.90 -5.96 2.12
C LEU A 242 -8.32 -6.49 3.51
N SER A 243 -8.56 -5.61 4.47
CA SER A 243 -9.02 -5.98 5.81
C SER A 243 -10.40 -6.63 5.80
N SER A 244 -11.27 -6.26 4.86
CA SER A 244 -12.63 -6.82 4.74
C SER A 244 -12.67 -8.27 4.21
N PHE A 245 -11.58 -8.77 3.65
CA PHE A 245 -11.51 -10.12 3.07
C PHE A 245 -11.85 -11.19 4.11
N ARG A 246 -12.85 -12.02 3.81
CA ARG A 246 -13.38 -13.05 4.73
C ARG A 246 -14.02 -14.20 3.97
N VAL A 247 -14.31 -15.29 4.67
CA VAL A 247 -15.20 -16.35 4.16
C VAL A 247 -16.65 -15.87 4.34
N GLU A 248 -17.50 -16.09 3.35
CA GLU A 248 -18.94 -15.87 3.46
C GLU A 248 -19.54 -16.80 4.54
N GLU A 249 -20.40 -16.25 5.40
CA GLU A 249 -21.06 -16.99 6.49
C GLU A 249 -22.22 -17.89 6.02
#